data_AF-A0A7K0E3H6-F1
#
_entry.id   AF-A0A7K0E3H6-F1
#
_cell.length_a   1.000
_cell.length_b   1.000
_cell.length_c   1.000
_cell.angle_alpha   90.00
_cell.angle_beta   90.00
_cell.angle_gamma   90.00
#
_symmetry.space_group_name_H-M   'P 1'
#
loop_
_entity.id
_entity.type
_entity.pdbx_description
1 polymer ?
#
loop_
_entity_poly.entity_id
_entity_poly.type
_entity_poly.pdbx_seq_one_letter_code
_entity_poly.pdbx_strand_id
1 'polypeptide(L)'
;MRTIFLLVFIISTICSLKAQAPQANELVKIHEVTTTEMNNIASPLVGSFVFNTTLNKMFFFDGTTWSQFKSGQTSYPGHFIINGTGSQTITGLPFEPKAIVFAGHPNIETTSINSDNAVGNNNNTLQNSFGTMNGYARNDNGTINQQVIYVGGNGNSINDISRYANSGECIGVRYGNQNGDQVGLTTAILTAFTTDGFIVNVNNHSDNLVITFTAYE
;
A
#
# COMPACT_ATOMS: atom_id res chain seq x y z
N MET A 1 65.90 6.13 4.43
CA MET A 1 65.06 5.87 5.63
C MET A 1 63.64 6.40 5.47
N ARG A 2 63.45 7.66 5.04
CA ARG A 2 62.12 8.30 4.86
C ARG A 2 61.19 7.60 3.84
N THR A 3 61.74 7.09 2.73
CA THR A 3 60.97 6.39 1.67
C THR A 3 60.49 4.99 2.09
N ILE A 4 61.28 4.27 2.89
CA ILE A 4 60.91 2.94 3.42
C ILE A 4 59.78 3.09 4.44
N PHE A 5 59.86 4.11 5.30
CA PHE A 5 58.82 4.38 6.29
C PHE A 5 57.48 4.75 5.64
N LEU A 6 57.52 5.54 4.55
CA LEU A 6 56.32 5.90 3.79
C LEU A 6 55.70 4.66 3.10
N LEU A 7 56.51 3.75 2.57
CA LEU A 7 56.05 2.52 1.94
C LEU A 7 55.37 1.59 2.94
N VAL A 8 55.97 1.41 4.12
CA VAL A 8 55.41 0.60 5.22
C VAL A 8 54.10 1.20 5.73
N PHE A 9 54.03 2.52 5.86
CA PHE A 9 52.81 3.21 6.27
C PHE A 9 51.67 3.00 5.24
N ILE A 10 51.96 3.17 3.95
CA ILE A 10 50.98 2.98 2.86
C ILE A 10 50.48 1.52 2.81
N ILE A 11 51.37 0.53 2.91
CA ILE A 11 50.98 -0.90 2.93
C ILE A 11 50.12 -1.22 4.16
N SER A 12 50.47 -0.69 5.34
CA SER A 12 49.66 -0.88 6.55
C SER A 12 48.26 -0.27 6.44
N THR A 13 48.14 0.91 5.81
CA THR A 13 46.85 1.56 5.60
C THR A 13 45.98 0.82 4.57
N ILE A 14 46.57 0.21 3.52
CA ILE A 14 45.83 -0.57 2.52
C ILE A 14 45.33 -1.90 3.12
N CYS A 15 46.14 -2.57 3.95
CA CYS A 15 45.71 -3.79 4.65
C CYS A 15 44.61 -3.52 5.69
N SER A 16 44.62 -2.35 6.34
CA SER A 16 43.61 -1.96 7.33
C SER A 16 42.21 -1.73 6.72
N LEU A 17 42.13 -1.36 5.44
CA LEU A 17 40.87 -1.11 4.74
C LEU A 17 40.11 -2.40 4.36
N LYS A 18 40.76 -3.55 4.38
CA LYS A 18 40.18 -4.87 4.02
C LYS A 18 39.88 -5.75 5.25
N ALA A 19 40.35 -5.37 6.43
CA ALA A 19 40.33 -6.21 7.63
C ALA A 19 38.99 -6.25 8.39
N GLN A 20 37.94 -5.57 7.90
CA GLN A 20 36.65 -5.45 8.60
C GLN A 20 35.46 -6.11 7.90
N ALA A 21 35.66 -6.80 6.77
CA ALA A 21 34.59 -7.57 6.13
C ALA A 21 34.64 -9.04 6.59
N PRO A 22 33.60 -9.53 7.30
CA PRO A 22 33.59 -10.92 7.74
C PRO A 22 33.63 -11.87 6.54
N GLN A 23 34.39 -12.95 6.67
CA GLN A 23 34.43 -14.05 5.70
C GLN A 23 33.19 -14.94 5.87
N ALA A 24 32.79 -15.67 4.82
CA ALA A 24 31.59 -16.50 4.86
C ALA A 24 31.60 -17.55 5.99
N ASN A 25 32.79 -18.03 6.37
CA ASN A 25 33.01 -18.97 7.47
C ASN A 25 33.02 -18.33 8.86
N GLU A 26 32.97 -17.00 8.96
CA GLU A 26 32.85 -16.24 10.21
C GLU A 26 31.38 -15.92 10.53
N LEU A 27 30.46 -16.22 9.61
CA LEU A 27 29.03 -16.03 9.79
C LEU A 27 28.41 -17.17 10.58
N VAL A 28 27.46 -16.84 11.45
CA VAL A 28 26.63 -17.85 12.13
C VAL A 28 25.52 -18.29 11.18
N LYS A 29 25.47 -19.59 10.89
CA LYS A 29 24.35 -20.20 10.19
C LYS A 29 23.36 -20.80 11.19
N ILE A 30 22.08 -20.56 10.95
CA ILE A 30 20.99 -21.32 11.59
C ILE A 30 20.78 -22.65 10.88
N HIS A 31 20.09 -23.59 11.52
CA HIS A 31 19.85 -24.91 10.95
C HIS A 31 19.02 -24.81 9.66
N GLU A 32 19.53 -25.39 8.58
CA GLU A 32 18.92 -25.36 7.25
C GLU A 32 18.23 -26.69 6.95
N VAL A 33 16.95 -26.64 6.58
CA VAL A 33 16.11 -27.82 6.33
C VAL A 33 15.19 -27.56 5.14
N THR A 34 14.81 -28.59 4.41
CA THR A 34 13.70 -28.52 3.44
C THR A 34 12.36 -28.37 4.15
N THR A 35 11.29 -28.01 3.42
CA THR A 35 9.93 -27.98 4.01
C THR A 35 9.53 -29.32 4.63
N THR A 36 9.88 -30.43 3.99
CA THR A 36 9.57 -31.78 4.51
C THR A 36 10.33 -32.06 5.80
N GLU A 37 11.64 -31.76 5.84
CA GLU A 37 12.45 -31.97 7.04
C GLU A 37 12.00 -31.08 8.19
N MET A 38 11.72 -29.79 7.92
CA MET A 38 11.18 -28.85 8.91
C MET A 38 9.91 -29.40 9.59
N ASN A 39 8.95 -29.88 8.80
CA ASN A 39 7.70 -30.43 9.31
C ASN A 39 7.86 -31.77 10.04
N ASN A 40 8.98 -32.47 9.84
CA ASN A 40 9.31 -33.72 10.51
C ASN A 40 10.21 -33.56 11.74
N ILE A 41 10.59 -32.32 12.11
CA ILE A 41 11.32 -32.08 13.35
C ILE A 41 10.45 -32.53 14.53
N ALA A 42 10.92 -33.55 15.26
CA ALA A 42 10.20 -34.09 16.41
C ALA A 42 10.39 -33.18 17.64
N SER A 43 9.29 -32.86 18.33
CA SER A 43 9.29 -32.07 19.57
C SER A 43 10.06 -30.74 19.51
N PRO A 44 9.81 -29.86 18.51
CA PRO A 44 10.47 -28.56 18.45
C PRO A 44 10.13 -27.71 19.67
N LEU A 45 11.11 -26.96 20.17
CA LEU A 45 10.92 -26.04 21.30
C LEU A 45 10.43 -24.69 20.80
N VAL A 46 9.55 -24.04 21.56
CA VAL A 46 9.06 -22.69 21.26
C VAL A 46 10.24 -21.72 21.09
N GLY A 47 10.21 -20.91 20.03
CA GLY A 47 11.26 -19.96 19.69
C GLY A 47 12.46 -20.55 18.92
N SER A 48 12.43 -21.85 18.58
CA SER A 48 13.43 -22.44 17.69
C SER A 48 13.39 -21.79 16.31
N PHE A 49 14.54 -21.50 15.71
CA PHE A 49 14.66 -20.95 14.35
C PHE A 49 15.25 -21.97 13.38
N VAL A 50 14.73 -21.96 12.16
CA VAL A 50 15.28 -22.71 11.02
C VAL A 50 15.26 -21.86 9.76
N PHE A 51 16.16 -22.14 8.83
CA PHE A 51 16.08 -21.63 7.47
C PHE A 51 15.51 -22.72 6.56
N ASN A 52 14.35 -22.47 5.96
CA ASN A 52 13.73 -23.39 5.03
C ASN A 52 14.36 -23.21 3.63
N THR A 53 15.13 -24.19 3.17
CA THR A 53 15.87 -24.15 1.91
C THR A 53 14.98 -24.37 0.69
N THR A 54 13.78 -24.93 0.85
CA THR A 54 12.79 -25.04 -0.23
C THR A 54 12.13 -23.70 -0.52
N LEU A 55 11.88 -22.89 0.53
CA LEU A 55 11.18 -21.60 0.43
C LEU A 55 12.12 -20.39 0.48
N ASN A 56 13.41 -20.59 0.74
CA ASN A 56 14.43 -19.56 0.96
C ASN A 56 14.01 -18.51 2.02
N LYS A 57 13.43 -18.99 3.12
CA LYS A 57 12.81 -18.16 4.16
C LYS A 57 13.14 -18.68 5.55
N MET A 58 13.29 -17.77 6.51
CA MET A 58 13.45 -18.12 7.92
C MET A 58 12.09 -18.43 8.55
N PHE A 59 12.03 -19.42 9.42
CA PHE A 59 10.86 -19.80 10.20
C PHE A 59 11.23 -19.88 11.68
N PHE A 60 10.24 -19.67 12.55
CA PHE A 60 10.35 -19.94 13.97
C PHE A 60 9.20 -20.84 14.43
N PHE A 61 9.43 -21.69 15.43
CA PHE A 61 8.38 -22.50 16.02
C PHE A 61 7.61 -21.70 17.08
N ASP A 62 6.31 -21.49 16.88
CA ASP A 62 5.46 -20.69 17.78
C ASP A 62 4.90 -21.48 18.98
N GLY A 63 5.21 -22.78 19.05
CA GLY A 63 4.70 -23.73 20.04
C GLY A 63 3.64 -24.69 19.50
N THR A 64 3.10 -24.40 18.32
CA THR A 64 2.16 -25.27 17.61
C THR A 64 2.63 -25.55 16.18
N THR A 65 3.07 -24.52 15.46
CA THR A 65 3.45 -24.59 14.05
C THR A 65 4.75 -23.84 13.74
N TRP A 66 5.33 -24.15 12.58
CA TRP A 66 6.40 -23.34 12.00
C TRP A 66 5.81 -22.10 11.33
N SER A 67 6.05 -20.95 11.95
CA SER A 67 5.61 -19.64 11.47
C SER A 67 6.75 -18.94 10.72
N GLN A 68 6.47 -18.42 9.52
CA GLN A 68 7.48 -17.71 8.72
C GLN A 68 7.90 -16.42 9.46
N PHE A 69 9.21 -16.21 9.59
CA PHE A 69 9.74 -14.90 9.95
C PHE A 69 9.59 -13.97 8.74
N LYS A 70 8.60 -13.08 8.78
CA LYS A 70 8.41 -12.06 7.75
C LYS A 70 9.24 -10.82 8.13
N SER A 71 10.00 -10.27 7.19
CA SER A 71 10.37 -8.86 7.28
C SER A 71 9.05 -8.07 7.36
N GLY A 72 9.02 -6.97 8.12
CA GLY A 72 7.77 -6.26 8.45
C GLY A 72 6.86 -6.00 7.25
N GLN A 73 5.58 -5.74 7.54
CA GLN A 73 4.54 -5.36 6.58
C GLN A 73 5.12 -4.47 5.47
N THR A 74 5.20 -5.00 4.25
CA THR A 74 5.63 -4.19 3.11
C THR A 74 4.42 -3.35 2.68
N SER A 75 4.59 -2.03 2.73
CA SER A 75 3.57 -1.10 2.24
C SER A 75 4.05 -0.44 0.95
N TYR A 76 3.18 -0.34 -0.04
CA TYR A 76 3.48 0.30 -1.31
C TYR A 76 2.48 1.42 -1.59
N PRO A 77 2.89 2.70 -1.51
CA PRO A 77 2.03 3.82 -1.89
C PRO A 77 1.96 3.95 -3.41
N GLY A 78 0.79 4.29 -3.92
CA GLY A 78 0.57 4.53 -5.34
C GLY A 78 -0.63 5.42 -5.60
N HIS A 79 -0.96 5.59 -6.88
CA HIS A 79 -2.15 6.31 -7.31
C HIS A 79 -2.67 5.75 -8.63
N PHE A 80 -3.93 6.05 -8.93
CA PHE A 80 -4.55 5.83 -10.24
C PHE A 80 -5.64 6.88 -10.47
N ILE A 81 -6.17 6.96 -11.69
CA ILE A 81 -7.24 7.90 -12.05
C ILE A 81 -8.48 7.12 -12.45
N ILE A 82 -9.59 7.36 -11.73
CA ILE A 82 -10.90 7.00 -12.23
C ILE A 82 -11.27 8.00 -13.32
N ASN A 83 -11.48 7.51 -14.54
CA ASN A 83 -11.81 8.33 -15.72
C ASN A 83 -13.06 7.85 -16.47
N GLY A 84 -13.82 6.94 -15.86
CA GLY A 84 -15.03 6.36 -16.41
C GLY A 84 -15.53 5.19 -15.56
N THR A 85 -16.71 4.69 -15.90
CA THR A 85 -17.30 3.49 -15.29
C THR A 85 -16.64 2.20 -15.79
N GLY A 86 -16.76 1.12 -15.01
CA GLY A 86 -16.29 -0.22 -15.38
C GLY A 86 -15.01 -0.64 -14.67
N SER A 87 -14.46 -1.77 -15.12
CA SER A 87 -13.31 -2.41 -14.49
C SER A 87 -12.00 -1.70 -14.84
N GLN A 88 -11.19 -1.42 -13.82
CA GLN A 88 -9.81 -0.94 -13.96
C GLN A 88 -8.87 -1.88 -13.21
N THR A 89 -7.82 -2.34 -13.90
CA THR A 89 -6.78 -3.19 -13.32
C THR A 89 -5.56 -2.33 -12.98
N ILE A 90 -5.15 -2.35 -11.72
CA ILE A 90 -3.95 -1.68 -11.22
C ILE A 90 -2.89 -2.76 -11.02
N THR A 91 -1.73 -2.61 -11.68
CA THR A 91 -0.62 -3.57 -11.66
C THR A 91 0.69 -2.92 -11.22
N GLY A 92 1.78 -3.70 -11.12
CA GLY A 92 3.11 -3.19 -10.80
C GLY A 92 3.42 -3.07 -9.31
N LEU A 93 2.58 -3.62 -8.44
CA LEU A 93 2.93 -3.80 -7.03
C LEU A 93 3.95 -4.94 -6.89
N PRO A 94 4.92 -4.84 -5.96
CA PRO A 94 5.95 -5.86 -5.77
C PRO A 94 5.46 -7.13 -5.06
N PHE A 95 4.16 -7.22 -4.75
CA PHE A 95 3.52 -8.31 -4.04
C PHE A 95 2.02 -8.37 -4.37
N GLU A 96 1.38 -9.49 -4.03
CA GLU A 96 -0.08 -9.61 -3.99
C GLU A 96 -0.60 -8.92 -2.73
N PRO A 97 -1.32 -7.79 -2.84
CA PRO A 97 -1.84 -7.10 -1.67
C PRO A 97 -2.94 -7.90 -0.97
N LYS A 98 -2.97 -7.82 0.36
CA LYS A 98 -4.07 -8.30 1.20
C LYS A 98 -4.95 -7.19 1.76
N ALA A 99 -4.46 -5.96 1.75
CA ALA A 99 -5.25 -4.80 2.11
C ALA A 99 -4.81 -3.58 1.30
N ILE A 100 -5.76 -2.70 1.03
CA ILE A 100 -5.50 -1.40 0.41
C ILE A 100 -6.32 -0.35 1.16
N VAL A 101 -5.68 0.76 1.48
CA VAL A 101 -6.33 1.96 2.00
C VAL A 101 -6.32 3.01 0.89
N PHE A 102 -7.46 3.65 0.66
CA PHE A 102 -7.69 4.63 -0.39
C PHE A 102 -7.98 6.01 0.20
N ALA A 103 -7.50 7.05 -0.47
CA ALA A 103 -7.85 8.43 -0.21
C ALA A 103 -8.11 9.15 -1.54
N GLY A 104 -9.10 10.04 -1.53
CA GLY A 104 -9.57 10.78 -2.69
C GLY A 104 -10.25 12.08 -2.31
N HIS A 105 -10.23 13.04 -3.22
CA HIS A 105 -10.73 14.39 -3.02
C HIS A 105 -11.50 14.84 -4.26
N PRO A 106 -12.72 15.40 -4.13
CA PRO A 106 -13.43 15.96 -5.27
C PRO A 106 -12.57 16.95 -6.06
N ASN A 107 -12.75 16.99 -7.37
CA ASN A 107 -12.16 18.01 -8.26
C ASN A 107 -10.62 18.00 -8.27
N ILE A 108 -10.04 16.80 -8.14
CA ILE A 108 -8.63 16.52 -8.41
C ILE A 108 -8.61 15.45 -9.51
N GLU A 109 -8.63 15.90 -10.76
CA GLU A 109 -8.82 15.06 -11.95
C GLU A 109 -7.49 14.56 -12.52
N THR A 110 -6.38 15.20 -12.14
CA THR A 110 -5.03 14.89 -12.64
C THR A 110 -4.01 14.89 -11.50
N THR A 111 -2.88 14.23 -11.73
CA THR A 111 -1.80 14.10 -10.74
C THR A 111 -1.01 15.39 -10.53
N SER A 112 -1.28 16.43 -11.31
CA SER A 112 -0.59 17.71 -11.25
C SER A 112 -1.53 18.83 -11.66
N ILE A 113 -2.23 19.40 -10.68
CA ILE A 113 -3.08 20.58 -10.83
C ILE A 113 -2.70 21.63 -9.78
N ASN A 114 -2.63 22.89 -10.20
CA ASN A 114 -2.41 24.04 -9.33
C ASN A 114 -3.17 25.24 -9.91
N SER A 115 -4.49 25.13 -9.88
CA SER A 115 -5.43 26.16 -10.34
C SER A 115 -6.68 26.11 -9.46
N ASP A 116 -7.52 27.13 -9.57
CA ASP A 116 -8.88 27.01 -9.08
C ASP A 116 -9.69 26.03 -9.95
N ASN A 117 -10.94 25.81 -9.55
CA ASN A 117 -11.88 24.93 -10.25
C ASN A 117 -12.47 25.55 -11.53
N ALA A 118 -12.05 26.76 -11.93
CA ALA A 118 -12.38 27.43 -13.20
C ALA A 118 -13.89 27.50 -13.57
N VAL A 119 -14.80 27.38 -12.61
CA VAL A 119 -16.25 27.44 -12.84
C VAL A 119 -16.89 28.79 -12.47
N GLY A 120 -16.07 29.78 -12.13
CA GLY A 120 -16.51 31.11 -11.71
C GLY A 120 -16.92 31.20 -10.24
N ASN A 121 -17.08 32.43 -9.76
CA ASN A 121 -17.36 32.71 -8.35
C ASN A 121 -18.79 32.33 -7.97
N ASN A 122 -18.99 31.81 -6.76
CA ASN A 122 -20.31 31.51 -6.20
C ASN A 122 -21.15 30.58 -7.11
N ASN A 123 -20.48 29.61 -7.75
CA ASN A 123 -21.15 28.71 -8.68
C ASN A 123 -21.64 27.44 -7.98
N ASN A 124 -22.88 27.05 -8.23
CA ASN A 124 -23.51 25.90 -7.60
C ASN A 124 -23.40 24.63 -8.45
N THR A 125 -22.18 24.26 -8.83
CA THR A 125 -21.90 23.07 -9.66
C THR A 125 -21.13 22.01 -8.88
N LEU A 126 -21.03 20.81 -9.45
CA LEU A 126 -20.25 19.71 -8.85
C LEU A 126 -18.77 20.06 -8.69
N GLN A 127 -18.21 20.84 -9.64
CA GLN A 127 -16.82 21.30 -9.65
C GLN A 127 -16.52 22.27 -8.50
N ASN A 128 -17.56 22.79 -7.83
CA ASN A 128 -17.40 23.61 -6.64
C ASN A 128 -17.57 22.80 -5.34
N SER A 129 -17.69 21.47 -5.42
CA SER A 129 -17.63 20.60 -4.24
C SER A 129 -16.20 20.56 -3.68
N PHE A 130 -16.08 20.37 -2.37
CA PHE A 130 -14.80 20.04 -1.74
C PHE A 130 -15.05 19.01 -0.63
N GLY A 131 -14.03 18.22 -0.29
CA GLY A 131 -14.18 17.20 0.73
C GLY A 131 -13.05 16.18 0.73
N THR A 132 -13.24 15.13 1.50
CA THR A 132 -12.30 14.01 1.57
C THR A 132 -13.04 12.71 1.76
N MET A 133 -12.58 11.67 1.06
CA MET A 133 -12.94 10.29 1.32
C MET A 133 -11.76 9.55 1.94
N ASN A 134 -12.07 8.61 2.84
CA ASN A 134 -11.16 7.56 3.28
C ASN A 134 -11.87 6.22 3.15
N GLY A 135 -11.21 5.24 2.55
CA GLY A 135 -11.79 3.93 2.33
C GLY A 135 -10.75 2.83 2.43
N TYR A 136 -11.21 1.59 2.54
CA TYR A 136 -10.34 0.42 2.53
C TYR A 136 -11.00 -0.75 1.80
N ALA A 137 -10.16 -1.68 1.36
CA ALA A 137 -10.56 -3.03 1.00
C ALA A 137 -9.53 -4.02 1.56
N ARG A 138 -9.98 -5.13 2.15
CA ARG A 138 -9.13 -6.15 2.76
C ARG A 138 -9.64 -7.55 2.41
N ASN A 139 -8.71 -8.45 2.14
CA ASN A 139 -8.99 -9.87 1.97
C ASN A 139 -9.12 -10.55 3.33
N ASP A 140 -10.35 -10.84 3.73
CA ASP A 140 -10.69 -11.63 4.91
C ASP A 140 -10.95 -13.09 4.47
N ASN A 141 -9.89 -13.88 4.34
CA ASN A 141 -9.93 -15.30 3.99
C ASN A 141 -10.72 -15.62 2.70
N GLY A 142 -10.50 -14.85 1.64
CA GLY A 142 -11.15 -15.01 0.33
C GLY A 142 -12.41 -14.15 0.15
N THR A 143 -12.87 -13.46 1.20
CA THR A 143 -13.95 -12.47 1.11
C THR A 143 -13.37 -11.06 1.16
N ILE A 144 -13.79 -10.18 0.25
CA ILE A 144 -13.37 -8.78 0.29
C ILE A 144 -14.28 -8.01 1.25
N ASN A 145 -13.69 -7.51 2.34
CA ASN A 145 -14.31 -6.60 3.29
C ASN A 145 -13.89 -5.17 2.95
N GLN A 146 -14.84 -4.26 2.82
CA GLN A 146 -14.57 -2.89 2.39
C GLN A 146 -15.47 -1.87 3.08
N GLN A 147 -15.04 -0.62 3.06
CA GLN A 147 -15.79 0.52 3.58
C GLN A 147 -15.26 1.77 2.92
N VAL A 148 -16.13 2.76 2.76
CA VAL A 148 -15.74 4.13 2.45
C VAL A 148 -16.56 5.11 3.25
N ILE A 149 -15.92 6.19 3.69
CA ILE A 149 -16.56 7.34 4.34
C ILE A 149 -16.08 8.60 3.64
N TYR A 150 -17.02 9.50 3.36
CA TYR A 150 -16.77 10.81 2.78
C TYR A 150 -17.54 11.90 3.53
N VAL A 151 -16.90 13.06 3.65
CA VAL A 151 -17.51 14.31 4.10
C VAL A 151 -17.04 15.46 3.21
N GLY A 152 -17.95 16.36 2.89
CA GLY A 152 -17.65 17.52 2.06
C GLY A 152 -18.73 18.61 2.09
N GLY A 153 -18.49 19.68 1.34
CA GLY A 153 -19.39 20.81 1.19
C GLY A 153 -19.26 21.40 -0.21
N ASN A 154 -19.71 22.65 -0.38
CA ASN A 154 -19.62 23.38 -1.64
C ASN A 154 -19.07 24.79 -1.41
N GLY A 155 -18.19 25.26 -2.31
CA GLY A 155 -17.52 26.55 -2.22
C GLY A 155 -18.44 27.75 -2.45
N ASN A 156 -19.67 27.56 -2.93
CA ASN A 156 -20.64 28.64 -3.11
C ASN A 156 -21.21 29.14 -1.76
N SER A 157 -21.54 28.22 -0.86
CA SER A 157 -21.93 28.45 0.53
C SER A 157 -21.97 27.10 1.26
N ILE A 158 -21.77 27.11 2.57
CA ILE A 158 -21.99 25.94 3.43
C ILE A 158 -23.21 26.22 4.29
N ASN A 159 -24.39 25.92 3.75
CA ASN A 159 -25.62 25.89 4.56
C ASN A 159 -25.78 24.52 5.23
N ASP A 160 -25.37 23.47 4.51
CA ASP A 160 -25.39 22.07 4.91
C ASP A 160 -24.17 21.33 4.34
N ILE A 161 -23.88 20.13 4.85
CA ILE A 161 -22.77 19.30 4.41
C ILE A 161 -23.24 18.08 3.62
N SER A 162 -22.41 17.63 2.69
CA SER A 162 -22.56 16.36 1.97
C SER A 162 -21.78 15.26 2.70
N ARG A 163 -22.42 14.10 2.88
CA ARG A 163 -21.83 12.94 3.56
C ARG A 163 -22.21 11.66 2.85
N TYR A 164 -21.29 10.72 2.80
CA TYR A 164 -21.49 9.42 2.18
C TYR A 164 -20.74 8.34 2.95
N ALA A 165 -21.36 7.18 3.13
CA ALA A 165 -20.71 6.00 3.67
C ALA A 165 -21.31 4.74 3.08
N ASN A 166 -20.49 3.74 2.77
CA ASN A 166 -20.94 2.50 2.16
C ASN A 166 -20.00 1.32 2.51
N SER A 167 -20.53 0.30 3.17
CA SER A 167 -19.79 -0.92 3.56
C SER A 167 -19.59 -1.92 2.41
N GLY A 168 -20.15 -1.62 1.25
CA GLY A 168 -20.02 -2.41 0.04
C GLY A 168 -19.12 -1.74 -1.00
N GLU A 169 -18.45 -0.64 -0.69
CA GLU A 169 -17.57 0.12 -1.59
C GLU A 169 -16.26 0.49 -0.90
N CYS A 170 -15.19 0.68 -1.67
CA CYS A 170 -13.89 1.10 -1.15
C CYS A 170 -13.52 2.53 -1.56
N ILE A 171 -14.23 3.09 -2.55
CA ILE A 171 -14.08 4.46 -3.04
C ILE A 171 -15.46 5.06 -3.20
N GLY A 172 -15.63 6.30 -2.77
CA GLY A 172 -16.91 7.00 -2.75
C GLY A 172 -16.74 8.49 -2.49
N VAL A 173 -16.97 9.30 -3.51
CA VAL A 173 -16.96 10.77 -3.44
C VAL A 173 -18.34 11.28 -3.85
N ARG A 174 -19.02 11.97 -2.93
CA ARG A 174 -20.34 12.56 -3.15
C ARG A 174 -20.23 14.06 -3.36
N TYR A 175 -20.49 14.50 -4.58
CA TYR A 175 -20.49 15.91 -4.96
C TYR A 175 -21.78 16.56 -4.45
N GLY A 176 -21.63 17.63 -3.66
CA GLY A 176 -22.72 18.32 -2.99
C GLY A 176 -22.94 19.73 -3.53
N ASN A 177 -24.18 20.21 -3.58
CA ASN A 177 -24.49 21.62 -3.81
C ASN A 177 -24.35 22.45 -2.51
N GLN A 178 -24.69 23.74 -2.56
CA GLN A 178 -24.61 24.66 -1.41
C GLN A 178 -25.48 24.27 -0.19
N ASN A 179 -26.45 23.38 -0.38
CA ASN A 179 -27.33 22.85 0.65
C ASN A 179 -27.03 21.36 0.94
N GLY A 180 -25.86 20.85 0.57
CA GLY A 180 -25.47 19.46 0.82
C GLY A 180 -26.22 18.41 -0.01
N ASP A 181 -27.09 18.82 -0.95
CA ASP A 181 -27.81 17.90 -1.82
C ASP A 181 -26.85 17.26 -2.82
N GLN A 182 -27.09 15.98 -3.14
CA GLN A 182 -26.26 15.27 -4.12
C GLN A 182 -26.49 15.80 -5.53
N VAL A 183 -25.40 16.25 -6.16
CA VAL A 183 -25.36 16.59 -7.59
C VAL A 183 -24.48 15.65 -8.40
N GLY A 184 -23.72 14.78 -7.73
CA GLY A 184 -22.90 13.75 -8.36
C GLY A 184 -22.39 12.72 -7.37
N LEU A 185 -21.96 11.57 -7.88
CA LEU A 185 -21.37 10.48 -7.13
C LEU A 185 -20.35 9.71 -8.00
N THR A 186 -19.12 9.59 -7.51
CA THR A 186 -18.11 8.70 -8.08
C THR A 186 -17.81 7.59 -7.06
N THR A 187 -18.02 6.33 -7.43
CA THR A 187 -17.92 5.16 -6.50
C THR A 187 -17.27 3.96 -7.17
N ALA A 188 -16.54 3.17 -6.39
CA ALA A 188 -15.96 1.92 -6.86
C ALA A 188 -15.87 0.85 -5.76
N ILE A 189 -15.88 -0.40 -6.20
CA ILE A 189 -15.68 -1.61 -5.39
C ILE A 189 -14.36 -2.27 -5.78
N LEU A 190 -13.65 -2.87 -4.81
CA LEU A 190 -12.56 -3.77 -5.14
C LEU A 190 -13.16 -5.15 -5.45
N THR A 191 -12.80 -5.73 -6.58
CA THR A 191 -13.35 -7.02 -7.04
C THR A 191 -12.35 -8.16 -6.93
N ALA A 192 -11.05 -7.87 -6.99
CA ALA A 192 -10.01 -8.86 -6.83
C ALA A 192 -8.69 -8.24 -6.36
N PHE A 193 -7.92 -9.02 -5.59
CA PHE A 193 -6.49 -8.83 -5.46
C PHE A 193 -5.79 -9.73 -6.49
N THR A 194 -4.72 -9.24 -7.11
CA THR A 194 -3.95 -9.96 -8.12
C THR A 194 -2.50 -10.10 -7.67
N THR A 195 -1.75 -10.98 -8.34
CA THR A 195 -0.38 -11.32 -7.95
C THR A 195 0.56 -10.11 -7.82
N ASP A 196 0.30 -9.04 -8.57
CA ASP A 196 1.08 -7.81 -8.61
C ASP A 196 0.19 -6.56 -8.50
N GLY A 197 -1.00 -6.66 -7.89
CA GLY A 197 -2.00 -5.62 -8.07
C GLY A 197 -3.39 -5.88 -7.49
N PHE A 198 -4.38 -5.19 -8.07
CA PHE A 198 -5.78 -5.32 -7.72
C PHE A 198 -6.68 -4.80 -8.84
N ILE A 199 -7.97 -5.17 -8.77
CA ILE A 199 -9.00 -4.74 -9.72
C ILE A 199 -10.07 -3.97 -8.97
N VAL A 200 -10.41 -2.79 -9.46
CA VAL A 200 -11.57 -2.02 -9.01
C VAL A 200 -12.64 -1.99 -10.11
N ASN A 201 -13.90 -2.05 -9.74
CA ASN A 201 -15.01 -1.78 -10.65
C ASN A 201 -15.68 -0.46 -10.24
N VAL A 202 -15.65 0.51 -11.14
CA VAL A 202 -16.27 1.82 -10.94
C VAL A 202 -17.76 1.71 -11.29
N ASN A 203 -18.61 1.86 -10.27
CA ASN A 203 -20.06 1.72 -10.39
C ASN A 203 -20.71 3.00 -10.90
N ASN A 204 -20.29 4.15 -10.37
CA ASN A 204 -20.76 5.47 -10.77
C ASN A 204 -19.56 6.37 -11.02
N HIS A 205 -19.67 7.24 -12.03
CA HIS A 205 -18.66 8.23 -12.39
C HIS A 205 -19.37 9.54 -12.73
N SER A 206 -19.16 10.56 -11.90
CA SER A 206 -19.65 11.92 -12.16
C SER A 206 -18.53 12.88 -12.55
N ASP A 207 -17.31 12.61 -12.08
CA ASP A 207 -16.11 13.33 -12.49
C ASP A 207 -14.88 12.43 -12.35
N ASN A 208 -13.82 12.80 -13.08
CA ASN A 208 -12.51 12.19 -12.97
C ASN A 208 -11.95 12.40 -11.56
N LEU A 209 -11.23 11.40 -11.07
CA LEU A 209 -10.79 11.40 -9.69
C LEU A 209 -9.44 10.70 -9.56
N VAL A 210 -8.44 11.43 -9.09
CA VAL A 210 -7.21 10.84 -8.58
C VAL A 210 -7.50 10.16 -7.26
N ILE A 211 -7.16 8.87 -7.20
CA ILE A 211 -7.16 8.09 -5.98
C ILE A 211 -5.72 7.79 -5.62
N THR A 212 -5.34 8.17 -4.40
CA THR A 212 -4.11 7.68 -3.79
C THR A 212 -4.42 6.43 -3.00
N PHE A 213 -3.47 5.51 -2.94
CA PHE A 213 -3.62 4.29 -2.17
C PHE A 213 -2.34 3.90 -1.46
N THR A 214 -2.47 3.10 -0.41
CA THR A 214 -1.37 2.32 0.16
C THR A 214 -1.79 0.86 0.22
N ALA A 215 -1.03 0.02 -0.48
CA ALA A 215 -1.21 -1.43 -0.51
C ALA A 215 -0.35 -2.10 0.57
N TYR A 216 -0.83 -3.18 1.15
CA TYR A 216 -0.17 -3.95 2.22
C TYR A 216 -0.21 -5.45 1.90
N GLU A 217 0.88 -6.17 2.18
CA GLU A 217 1.02 -7.62 2.03
C GLU A 217 0.33 -8.47 3.12
#